data_AF-A0A7R8YX01-F1
#
_entry.id   AF-A0A7R8YX01-F1
#
_cell.length_a   1.000
_cell.length_b   1.000
_cell.length_c   1.000
_cell.angle_alpha   90.00
_cell.angle_beta   90.00
_cell.angle_gamma   90.00
#
_symmetry.space_group_name_H-M   'P 1'
#
loop_
_entity.id
_entity.type
_entity.pdbx_description
1 polymer ?
#
loop_
_entity_poly.entity_id
_entity_poly.type
_entity_poly.pdbx_seq_one_letter_code
_entity_poly.pdbx_strand_id
1 'polypeptide(L)'
;MLPHFECNGDNSGSAKENILPQKVIDVHNENNGHANEFYMSATELSQKSTPSCSVFSTPTSDGLKLAGISLSNSLQTPSLPSLSLSSSSSASSTSSTTSLSTSNGTTTSNKLNGNSVQSEYLLQWKDMPNHLQFNPYVLTGYRPLQSFKGCVFSLFYWHNETVNILTHGIPIVYILYTVPALIPWEKDFRFLSLCHLFGAVAPWCGSFVYHLFMNLEKGEDVYYRLLKIDMLGIWVSQSFGALPMITATCYCLSSKWKWMTIIAYCLLSIWGLYKAMTAVSPWERRLCFLLPFTMRAILTLSRTFRRLGGSPEALTHVYLQDVVSVAGGAIGAMHIPEKWFPGRVDLYFNSHNIMHILVVIAVYSMHQATISDFEWMSKAQCNLNNASSAIDMTIDAHNEL
;
A
#
# COMPACT_ATOMS: atom_id res chain seq x y z
N MET A 1 41.23 -48.08 -27.67
CA MET A 1 41.34 -46.94 -28.60
C MET A 1 41.54 -45.68 -27.77
N LEU A 2 42.70 -45.07 -27.96
CA LEU A 2 43.13 -43.71 -27.59
C LEU A 2 42.09 -42.61 -27.92
N PRO A 3 42.29 -41.30 -27.62
CA PRO A 3 43.00 -40.63 -26.52
C PRO A 3 42.38 -39.27 -26.06
N HIS A 4 43.08 -38.61 -25.14
CA HIS A 4 43.18 -37.17 -24.82
C HIS A 4 42.81 -36.13 -25.92
N PHE A 5 42.29 -34.97 -25.48
CA PHE A 5 42.54 -33.61 -26.00
C PHE A 5 42.34 -32.62 -24.82
N GLU A 6 43.34 -31.92 -24.28
CA GLU A 6 44.09 -30.74 -24.77
C GLU A 6 43.22 -29.51 -25.11
N CYS A 7 43.32 -28.49 -24.25
CA CYS A 7 42.91 -27.12 -24.53
C CYS A 7 44.05 -26.40 -25.26
N ASN A 8 43.77 -25.86 -26.44
CA ASN A 8 44.59 -24.87 -27.13
C ASN A 8 43.79 -23.58 -27.32
N GLY A 9 44.46 -22.45 -27.14
CA GLY A 9 43.94 -21.09 -27.30
C GLY A 9 43.99 -20.54 -28.72
N ASP A 10 43.55 -19.28 -28.81
CA ASP A 10 43.52 -18.33 -29.92
C ASP A 10 42.46 -18.63 -31.02
N ASN A 11 41.65 -17.69 -31.51
CA ASN A 11 41.87 -16.26 -31.68
C ASN A 11 40.56 -15.50 -32.03
N SER A 12 40.54 -14.20 -31.71
CA SER A 12 39.88 -13.08 -32.43
C SER A 12 38.37 -13.09 -32.74
N GLY A 13 37.65 -12.07 -32.25
CA GLY A 13 36.30 -11.74 -32.72
C GLY A 13 35.65 -10.57 -31.96
N SER A 14 35.91 -9.35 -32.41
CA SER A 14 35.40 -8.07 -31.92
C SER A 14 33.88 -8.04 -31.63
N ALA A 15 33.50 -7.64 -30.42
CA ALA A 15 32.18 -7.09 -30.12
C ALA A 15 32.35 -5.68 -29.54
N LYS A 16 31.95 -4.68 -30.32
CA LYS A 16 31.95 -3.26 -29.95
C LYS A 16 30.84 -3.01 -28.93
N GLU A 17 31.22 -2.57 -27.74
CA GLU A 17 30.31 -1.99 -26.76
C GLU A 17 30.24 -0.47 -26.99
N ASN A 18 29.08 0.01 -27.46
CA ASN A 18 28.82 1.44 -27.63
C ASN A 18 28.46 2.06 -26.27
N ILE A 19 29.41 2.74 -25.67
CA ILE A 19 29.20 3.65 -24.54
C ILE A 19 28.87 5.03 -25.12
N LEU A 20 27.65 5.54 -24.89
CA LEU A 20 27.28 6.93 -25.18
C LEU A 20 27.56 7.79 -23.93
N PRO A 21 28.06 9.04 -24.08
CA PRO A 21 28.69 9.77 -22.98
C PRO A 21 27.69 10.55 -22.12
N GLN A 22 28.02 10.60 -20.82
CA GLN A 22 27.40 11.46 -19.82
C GLN A 22 27.59 12.93 -20.19
N LYS A 23 26.49 13.66 -20.36
CA LYS A 23 26.46 15.09 -20.63
C LYS A 23 26.68 15.85 -19.32
N VAL A 24 27.86 16.46 -19.20
CA VAL A 24 28.19 17.47 -18.19
C VAL A 24 27.34 18.71 -18.47
N ILE A 25 26.60 19.18 -17.48
CA ILE A 25 25.91 20.48 -17.52
C ILE A 25 26.78 21.44 -16.71
N ASP A 26 27.44 22.35 -17.42
CA ASP A 26 28.06 23.55 -16.85
C ASP A 26 26.97 24.47 -16.30
N VAL A 27 27.09 24.83 -15.01
CA VAL A 27 26.35 25.93 -14.41
C VAL A 27 27.36 27.04 -14.12
N HIS A 28 27.25 28.12 -14.88
CA HIS A 28 27.84 29.42 -14.56
C HIS A 28 27.36 29.88 -13.17
N ASN A 29 28.29 30.26 -12.30
CA ASN A 29 28.00 31.02 -11.11
C ASN A 29 29.01 32.17 -10.97
N GLU A 30 28.53 33.40 -11.16
CA GLU A 30 29.27 34.62 -10.88
C GLU A 30 28.95 35.11 -9.46
N ASN A 31 30.03 35.36 -8.72
CA ASN A 31 30.28 36.42 -7.75
C ASN A 31 29.60 36.49 -6.37
N ASN A 32 30.52 36.48 -5.39
CA ASN A 32 30.68 37.33 -4.21
C ASN A 32 30.06 36.91 -2.86
N GLY A 33 30.96 36.69 -1.89
CA GLY A 33 30.72 37.09 -0.50
C GLY A 33 31.40 36.25 0.59
N HIS A 34 32.65 36.59 0.90
CA HIS A 34 33.32 36.51 2.21
C HIS A 34 33.39 35.19 3.04
N ALA A 35 34.63 34.67 3.09
CA ALA A 35 35.46 34.41 4.28
C ALA A 35 34.88 33.62 5.47
N ASN A 36 35.40 32.41 5.72
CA ASN A 36 36.50 32.23 6.68
C ASN A 36 37.05 30.79 6.67
N GLU A 37 38.37 30.73 6.79
CA GLU A 37 39.24 29.55 6.88
C GLU A 37 38.94 28.71 8.13
N PHE A 38 39.09 27.38 8.02
CA PHE A 38 39.90 26.62 8.97
C PHE A 38 40.38 25.31 8.32
N TYR A 39 41.69 25.17 8.25
CA TYR A 39 42.45 24.00 7.79
C TYR A 39 42.68 23.01 8.95
N MET A 40 43.02 21.77 8.56
CA MET A 40 43.63 20.64 9.28
C MET A 40 42.70 19.44 9.47
N SER A 41 43.10 18.19 9.25
CA SER A 41 44.26 17.60 8.56
C SER A 41 43.90 16.12 8.37
N ALA A 42 44.29 15.55 7.24
CA ALA A 42 44.18 14.13 6.95
C ALA A 42 45.10 13.29 7.85
N THR A 43 44.73 12.02 8.09
CA THR A 43 45.71 10.94 8.19
C THR A 43 45.07 9.64 7.70
N GLU A 44 45.69 9.07 6.67
CA GLU A 44 45.39 7.78 6.06
C GLU A 44 45.78 6.61 6.96
N LEU A 45 45.09 5.47 6.84
CA LEU A 45 45.77 4.17 6.79
C LEU A 45 44.94 3.11 6.06
N SER A 46 45.57 2.59 5.00
CA SER A 46 45.17 1.47 4.16
C SER A 46 45.34 0.13 4.89
N GLN A 47 44.43 -0.83 4.70
CA GLN A 47 44.75 -2.21 4.25
C GLN A 47 43.53 -3.15 4.19
N LYS A 48 43.25 -3.61 2.96
CA LYS A 48 42.84 -4.96 2.51
C LYS A 48 42.50 -6.03 3.57
N SER A 49 41.33 -6.66 3.44
CA SER A 49 41.18 -8.12 3.25
C SER A 49 39.70 -8.55 3.22
N THR A 50 39.28 -9.20 2.13
CA THR A 50 38.20 -10.19 2.10
C THR A 50 38.77 -11.54 2.55
N PRO A 51 37.98 -12.49 3.10
CA PRO A 51 37.33 -13.46 2.20
C PRO A 51 36.01 -14.12 2.68
N SER A 52 35.34 -14.72 1.68
CA SER A 52 34.64 -16.03 1.67
C SER A 52 33.29 -16.26 2.37
N CYS A 53 32.30 -16.54 1.53
CA CYS A 53 31.11 -17.35 1.79
C CYS A 53 31.49 -18.80 2.16
N SER A 54 30.72 -19.41 3.06
CA SER A 54 30.67 -20.86 3.24
C SER A 54 29.21 -21.34 3.20
N VAL A 55 29.00 -22.33 2.34
CA VAL A 55 27.80 -23.17 2.21
C VAL A 55 27.86 -24.22 3.31
N PHE A 56 26.75 -24.52 3.98
CA PHE A 56 26.64 -25.69 4.84
C PHE A 56 25.37 -26.48 4.56
N SER A 57 25.58 -27.77 4.29
CA SER A 57 24.63 -28.82 3.98
C SER A 57 23.99 -29.39 5.26
N THR A 58 22.80 -29.96 5.09
CA THR A 58 21.99 -30.68 6.09
C THR A 58 22.66 -31.95 6.64
N PRO A 59 22.11 -32.46 7.76
CA PRO A 59 21.78 -33.88 7.83
C PRO A 59 20.35 -34.16 8.32
N THR A 60 19.85 -35.30 7.85
CA THR A 60 18.57 -35.98 8.09
C THR A 60 18.55 -36.82 9.37
N SER A 61 17.37 -36.98 10.00
CA SER A 61 16.76 -38.30 10.31
C SER A 61 15.41 -38.15 11.02
N ASP A 62 14.42 -38.88 10.49
CA ASP A 62 13.38 -39.72 11.12
C ASP A 62 12.59 -39.16 12.32
N GLY A 63 11.27 -39.23 12.42
CA GLY A 63 10.29 -40.10 11.79
C GLY A 63 9.27 -40.50 12.87
N LEU A 64 8.00 -40.10 12.75
CA LEU A 64 6.91 -40.68 13.54
C LEU A 64 5.58 -40.54 12.78
N LYS A 65 5.03 -41.69 12.42
CA LYS A 65 3.72 -41.92 11.80
C LYS A 65 2.62 -41.91 12.87
N LEU A 66 1.43 -41.38 12.53
CA LEU A 66 0.17 -42.01 12.92
C LEU A 66 -0.97 -41.69 11.93
N ALA A 67 -1.83 -42.69 11.74
CA ALA A 67 -2.98 -42.85 10.86
C ALA A 67 -4.01 -41.69 10.93
N GLY A 68 -4.84 -41.39 9.94
CA GLY A 68 -5.47 -42.24 8.93
C GLY A 68 -6.96 -42.35 9.24
N ILE A 69 -7.79 -41.51 8.61
CA ILE A 69 -9.24 -41.72 8.49
C ILE A 69 -9.65 -41.39 7.06
N SER A 70 -10.12 -42.42 6.37
CA SER A 70 -10.76 -42.42 5.06
C SER A 70 -12.24 -42.10 5.21
N LEU A 71 -12.79 -41.26 4.33
CA LEU A 71 -14.22 -41.23 4.02
C LEU A 71 -14.37 -41.01 2.51
N SER A 72 -14.52 -42.13 1.80
CA SER A 72 -15.13 -42.21 0.47
C SER A 72 -16.63 -41.98 0.59
N ASN A 73 -17.20 -41.16 -0.30
CA ASN A 73 -18.48 -41.49 -0.92
C ASN A 73 -18.63 -40.77 -2.27
N SER A 74 -18.73 -41.60 -3.30
CA SER A 74 -19.25 -41.31 -4.63
C SER A 74 -20.67 -40.78 -4.57
N LEU A 75 -21.05 -39.84 -5.45
CA LEU A 75 -22.25 -40.00 -6.27
C LEU A 75 -22.26 -39.05 -7.49
N GLN A 76 -22.39 -39.71 -8.63
CA GLN A 76 -22.82 -39.35 -9.98
C GLN A 76 -23.31 -37.93 -10.33
N THR A 77 -22.84 -37.53 -11.53
CA THR A 77 -23.37 -36.52 -12.45
C THR A 77 -24.81 -36.80 -12.90
N PRO A 78 -25.50 -35.77 -13.42
CA PRO A 78 -26.02 -35.92 -14.77
C PRO A 78 -25.75 -34.69 -15.66
N SER A 79 -25.75 -34.96 -16.97
CA SER A 79 -25.37 -34.11 -18.08
C SER A 79 -26.58 -33.63 -18.91
N LEU A 80 -26.33 -32.59 -19.71
CA LEU A 80 -27.01 -32.13 -20.95
C LEU A 80 -28.29 -31.25 -20.85
N PRO A 81 -28.63 -30.44 -21.88
CA PRO A 81 -28.04 -30.38 -23.23
C PRO A 81 -27.60 -29.00 -23.75
N SER A 82 -26.71 -29.09 -24.74
CA SER A 82 -26.33 -28.08 -25.72
C SER A 82 -27.47 -27.72 -26.67
N LEU A 83 -27.73 -26.42 -26.87
CA LEU A 83 -28.57 -25.91 -27.95
C LEU A 83 -27.69 -25.50 -29.15
N SER A 84 -27.74 -26.33 -30.19
CA SER A 84 -27.36 -26.01 -31.55
C SER A 84 -28.47 -25.21 -32.23
N LEU A 85 -28.15 -24.03 -32.76
CA LEU A 85 -28.98 -23.39 -33.78
C LEU A 85 -28.23 -23.41 -35.11
N SER A 86 -28.71 -24.23 -36.03
CA SER A 86 -28.41 -24.19 -37.45
C SER A 86 -29.65 -23.72 -38.20
N SER A 87 -29.49 -22.67 -39.01
CA SER A 87 -30.35 -22.46 -40.18
C SER A 87 -29.60 -21.63 -41.22
N SER A 88 -29.26 -22.34 -42.28
CA SER A 88 -28.84 -21.96 -43.63
C SER A 88 -29.62 -20.82 -44.28
N SER A 89 -28.95 -20.03 -45.14
CA SER A 89 -29.29 -19.94 -46.58
C SER A 89 -28.36 -19.02 -47.39
N SER A 90 -27.83 -19.58 -48.50
CA SER A 90 -27.51 -18.99 -49.83
C SER A 90 -26.60 -17.75 -49.93
N ALA A 91 -25.36 -17.84 -50.44
CA ALA A 91 -24.90 -18.09 -51.83
C ALA A 91 -24.98 -16.87 -52.77
N SER A 92 -23.82 -16.30 -53.14
CA SER A 92 -23.44 -16.00 -54.53
C SER A 92 -22.02 -15.43 -54.62
N SER A 93 -21.21 -16.09 -55.44
CA SER A 93 -19.87 -15.76 -55.89
C SER A 93 -19.83 -14.64 -56.94
N THR A 94 -18.82 -13.75 -56.88
CA THR A 94 -18.14 -13.28 -58.09
C THR A 94 -16.70 -12.86 -57.79
N SER A 95 -15.78 -13.47 -58.53
CA SER A 95 -14.36 -13.15 -58.65
C SER A 95 -14.13 -12.17 -59.80
N SER A 96 -13.22 -11.21 -59.62
CA SER A 96 -12.48 -10.60 -60.75
C SER A 96 -11.22 -9.89 -60.28
N THR A 97 -10.16 -10.15 -61.03
CA THR A 97 -8.74 -9.89 -60.80
C THR A 97 -8.29 -8.56 -61.42
N THR A 98 -7.13 -8.06 -60.94
CA THR A 98 -6.11 -7.22 -61.62
C THR A 98 -6.40 -5.75 -61.95
N SER A 99 -5.59 -4.84 -61.38
CA SER A 99 -4.55 -4.13 -62.14
C SER A 99 -3.62 -3.31 -61.23
N LEU A 100 -2.32 -3.42 -61.50
CA LEU A 100 -1.20 -2.67 -60.94
C LEU A 100 -1.10 -1.30 -61.61
N SER A 101 -0.86 -0.22 -60.84
CA SER A 101 -0.18 0.98 -61.36
C SER A 101 0.45 1.81 -60.26
N THR A 102 1.72 2.10 -60.48
CA THR A 102 2.68 2.90 -59.71
C THR A 102 2.37 4.40 -59.91
N SER A 103 2.49 5.22 -58.86
CA SER A 103 3.41 6.36 -58.79
C SER A 103 3.02 7.45 -57.77
N ASN A 104 4.08 7.93 -57.11
CA ASN A 104 4.35 9.26 -56.57
C ASN A 104 3.65 9.74 -55.31
N GLY A 105 4.52 10.00 -54.32
CA GLY A 105 4.19 10.60 -53.05
C GLY A 105 3.71 12.04 -53.17
N THR A 106 2.85 12.41 -52.24
CA THR A 106 2.65 13.79 -51.83
C THR A 106 2.33 13.77 -50.35
N THR A 107 3.20 14.44 -49.60
CA THR A 107 3.13 14.72 -48.17
C THR A 107 1.76 15.29 -47.83
N THR A 108 0.97 14.55 -47.06
CA THR A 108 -0.29 15.05 -46.48
C THR A 108 -0.19 14.95 -44.96
N SER A 109 -0.01 16.12 -44.36
CA SER A 109 -0.13 16.34 -42.92
C SER A 109 -1.52 15.92 -42.46
N ASN A 110 -1.63 14.76 -41.82
CA ASN A 110 -2.87 14.33 -41.17
C ASN A 110 -3.11 15.16 -39.90
N LYS A 111 -3.74 16.31 -40.10
CA LYS A 111 -4.43 17.05 -39.06
C LYS A 111 -5.71 16.29 -38.73
N LEU A 112 -5.63 15.36 -37.79
CA LEU A 112 -6.78 14.63 -37.26
C LEU A 112 -7.69 15.61 -36.51
N ASN A 113 -8.68 16.12 -37.21
CA ASN A 113 -9.85 16.75 -36.63
C ASN A 113 -11.00 15.75 -36.75
N GLY A 114 -11.46 15.23 -35.61
CA GLY A 114 -12.49 14.20 -35.60
C GLY A 114 -13.01 13.97 -34.19
N ASN A 115 -14.04 14.74 -33.82
CA ASN A 115 -14.97 14.36 -32.75
C ASN A 115 -15.50 12.95 -33.06
N SER A 116 -14.98 11.95 -32.35
CA SER A 116 -15.45 10.58 -32.36
C SER A 116 -15.30 9.99 -30.96
N VAL A 117 -16.38 9.37 -30.52
CA VAL A 117 -16.67 8.64 -29.27
C VAL A 117 -15.43 8.17 -28.50
N GLN A 118 -15.22 8.74 -27.30
CA GLN A 118 -14.08 8.50 -26.41
C GLN A 118 -14.25 7.21 -25.58
N SER A 119 -14.33 6.09 -26.27
CA SER A 119 -14.26 4.70 -25.77
C SER A 119 -13.65 3.94 -26.94
N GLU A 120 -12.37 3.62 -26.99
CA GLU A 120 -11.74 2.46 -26.35
C GLU A 120 -10.26 2.48 -26.79
N TYR A 121 -9.33 2.45 -25.85
CA TYR A 121 -8.27 1.44 -25.84
C TYR A 121 -7.58 1.56 -24.48
N LEU A 122 -8.06 0.76 -23.52
CA LEU A 122 -7.29 0.52 -22.32
C LEU A 122 -5.95 -0.10 -22.74
N LEU A 123 -4.89 0.37 -22.10
CA LEU A 123 -3.52 -0.02 -22.43
C LEU A 123 -3.14 -1.32 -21.72
N GLN A 124 -2.11 -1.98 -22.27
CA GLN A 124 -1.44 -3.07 -21.57
C GLN A 124 -0.36 -2.50 -20.64
N TRP A 125 0.01 -3.26 -19.62
CA TRP A 125 1.04 -2.88 -18.64
C TRP A 125 2.34 -2.40 -19.29
N LYS A 126 2.81 -3.11 -20.32
CA LYS A 126 4.05 -2.80 -21.06
C LYS A 126 4.01 -1.46 -21.82
N ASP A 127 2.81 -0.97 -22.13
CA ASP A 127 2.60 0.27 -22.90
C ASP A 127 2.48 1.49 -21.98
N MET A 128 2.44 1.28 -20.65
CA MET A 128 2.35 2.34 -19.66
C MET A 128 3.70 3.03 -19.43
N PRO A 129 3.73 4.32 -19.05
CA PRO A 129 4.94 4.94 -18.52
C PRO A 129 5.50 4.20 -17.30
N ASN A 130 6.82 4.17 -17.14
CA ASN A 130 7.52 3.41 -16.08
C ASN A 130 6.97 3.67 -14.66
N HIS A 131 6.61 4.91 -14.32
CA HIS A 131 6.08 5.27 -12.99
C HIS A 131 4.69 4.69 -12.69
N LEU A 132 3.96 4.23 -13.71
CA LEU A 132 2.66 3.56 -13.58
C LEU A 132 2.77 2.02 -13.67
N GLN A 133 3.96 1.47 -13.93
CA GLN A 133 4.22 0.03 -14.05
C GLN A 133 4.57 -0.63 -12.70
N PHE A 134 3.76 -0.44 -11.66
CA PHE A 134 4.10 -0.90 -10.30
C PHE A 134 3.74 -2.36 -9.98
N ASN A 135 2.78 -2.97 -10.71
CA ASN A 135 2.37 -4.36 -10.50
C ASN A 135 2.49 -5.15 -11.81
N PRO A 136 3.49 -6.04 -11.97
CA PRO A 136 3.74 -6.76 -13.22
C PRO A 136 2.73 -7.89 -13.50
N TYR A 137 1.82 -8.17 -12.56
CA TYR A 137 0.83 -9.25 -12.70
C TYR A 137 -0.54 -8.77 -13.20
N VAL A 138 -0.79 -7.46 -13.14
CA VAL A 138 -1.95 -6.81 -13.76
C VAL A 138 -1.53 -6.41 -15.17
N LEU A 139 -2.11 -7.05 -16.19
CA LEU A 139 -1.55 -6.99 -17.55
C LEU A 139 -2.29 -6.02 -18.48
N THR A 140 -3.57 -5.76 -18.19
CA THR A 140 -4.49 -5.02 -19.05
C THR A 140 -5.39 -4.08 -18.24
N GLY A 141 -6.22 -3.31 -18.93
CA GLY A 141 -7.22 -2.45 -18.28
C GLY A 141 -6.68 -1.11 -17.80
N TYR A 142 -5.45 -0.73 -18.16
CA TYR A 142 -4.85 0.54 -17.76
C TYR A 142 -5.44 1.71 -18.55
N ARG A 143 -5.70 2.82 -17.88
CA ARG A 143 -6.08 4.06 -18.56
C ARG A 143 -4.86 4.65 -19.28
N PRO A 144 -5.01 5.24 -20.47
CA PRO A 144 -3.96 6.08 -21.05
C PRO A 144 -3.70 7.31 -20.17
N LEU A 145 -2.64 8.06 -20.46
CA LEU A 145 -2.49 9.39 -19.87
C LEU A 145 -3.69 10.26 -20.26
N GLN A 146 -4.27 10.96 -19.28
CA GLN A 146 -5.50 11.72 -19.47
C GLN A 146 -5.34 13.17 -18.99
N SER A 147 -6.09 14.06 -19.62
CA SER A 147 -6.35 15.38 -19.06
C SER A 147 -7.17 15.26 -17.76
N PHE A 148 -7.27 16.35 -17.01
CA PHE A 148 -8.09 16.40 -15.78
C PHE A 148 -9.56 15.98 -16.05
N LYS A 149 -10.14 16.47 -17.15
CA LYS A 149 -11.51 16.13 -17.54
C LYS A 149 -11.63 14.64 -17.89
N GLY A 150 -10.62 14.08 -18.56
CA GLY A 150 -10.55 12.65 -18.86
C GLY A 150 -10.53 11.79 -17.59
N CYS A 151 -9.71 12.17 -16.60
CA CYS A 151 -9.66 11.49 -15.30
C CYS A 151 -11.05 11.48 -14.64
N VAL A 152 -11.76 12.62 -14.60
CA VAL A 152 -13.13 12.67 -14.05
C VAL A 152 -14.10 11.82 -14.87
N PHE A 153 -14.02 11.84 -16.20
CA PHE A 153 -14.85 10.98 -17.04
C PHE A 153 -14.56 9.49 -16.88
N SER A 154 -13.38 9.12 -16.38
CA SER A 154 -13.05 7.72 -16.09
C SER A 154 -13.94 7.06 -15.05
N LEU A 155 -14.64 7.86 -14.24
CA LEU A 155 -15.69 7.35 -13.34
C LEU A 155 -16.85 6.65 -14.08
N PHE A 156 -17.02 6.90 -15.39
CA PHE A 156 -18.14 6.40 -16.18
C PHE A 156 -17.76 5.27 -17.16
N TYR A 157 -16.54 4.75 -17.11
CA TYR A 157 -16.15 3.54 -17.84
C TYR A 157 -15.30 2.62 -16.97
N TRP A 158 -15.22 1.36 -17.36
CA TRP A 158 -14.58 0.31 -16.55
C TRP A 158 -13.09 0.18 -16.86
N HIS A 159 -12.25 0.14 -15.82
CA HIS A 159 -10.79 0.03 -15.93
C HIS A 159 -10.21 -0.58 -14.64
N ASN A 160 -8.90 -0.86 -14.62
CA ASN A 160 -8.24 -1.55 -13.50
C ASN A 160 -8.28 -0.78 -12.17
N GLU A 161 -8.34 0.55 -12.23
CA GLU A 161 -8.51 1.41 -11.05
C GLU A 161 -9.97 1.63 -10.58
N THR A 162 -10.99 1.14 -11.32
CA THR A 162 -12.40 1.48 -11.01
C THR A 162 -12.80 1.01 -9.62
N VAL A 163 -12.47 -0.24 -9.26
CA VAL A 163 -12.81 -0.78 -7.93
C VAL A 163 -12.09 0.00 -6.83
N ASN A 164 -10.81 0.34 -7.00
CA ASN A 164 -10.06 1.14 -6.03
C ASN A 164 -10.75 2.48 -5.75
N ILE A 165 -11.11 3.20 -6.82
CA ILE A 165 -11.82 4.48 -6.73
C ILE A 165 -13.17 4.32 -6.02
N LEU A 166 -13.98 3.33 -6.39
CA LEU A 166 -15.32 3.16 -5.80
C LEU A 166 -15.26 2.72 -4.34
N THR A 167 -14.34 1.80 -3.99
CA THR A 167 -14.20 1.30 -2.61
C THR A 167 -13.85 2.41 -1.62
N HIS A 168 -13.20 3.49 -2.08
CA HIS A 168 -12.84 4.63 -1.23
C HIS A 168 -13.70 5.87 -1.48
N GLY A 169 -14.34 5.99 -2.65
CA GLY A 169 -15.29 7.07 -2.94
C GLY A 169 -16.64 6.91 -2.23
N ILE A 170 -17.19 5.69 -2.17
CA ILE A 170 -18.48 5.43 -1.50
C ILE A 170 -18.42 5.72 0.00
N PRO A 171 -17.39 5.26 0.76
CA PRO A 171 -17.28 5.56 2.18
C PRO A 171 -17.18 7.04 2.53
N ILE A 172 -16.65 7.91 1.65
CA ILE A 172 -16.59 9.37 1.90
C ILE A 172 -17.99 9.91 2.20
N VAL A 173 -18.96 9.61 1.33
CA VAL A 173 -20.34 10.11 1.48
C VAL A 173 -20.97 9.53 2.74
N TYR A 174 -20.81 8.22 2.95
CA TYR A 174 -21.38 7.54 4.11
C TYR A 174 -20.82 8.08 5.44
N ILE A 175 -19.51 8.25 5.55
CA ILE A 175 -18.83 8.68 6.77
C ILE A 175 -19.15 10.15 7.06
N LEU A 176 -19.10 11.03 6.05
CA LEU A 176 -19.44 12.45 6.24
C LEU A 176 -20.90 12.65 6.68
N TYR A 177 -21.80 11.75 6.28
CA TYR A 177 -23.20 11.79 6.71
C TYR A 177 -23.42 11.17 8.10
N THR A 178 -22.85 9.99 8.36
CA THR A 178 -23.17 9.19 9.56
C THR A 178 -22.29 9.50 10.76
N VAL A 179 -20.97 9.62 10.57
CA VAL A 179 -20.02 9.69 11.69
C VAL A 179 -20.19 10.96 12.54
N PRO A 180 -20.44 12.16 11.97
CA PRO A 180 -20.76 13.33 12.78
C PRO A 180 -22.02 13.18 13.63
N ALA A 181 -22.99 12.36 13.23
CA ALA A 181 -24.19 12.14 14.04
C ALA A 181 -23.96 11.13 15.19
N LEU A 182 -23.00 10.22 15.02
CA LEU A 182 -22.72 9.11 15.94
C LEU A 182 -21.63 9.42 16.97
N ILE A 183 -20.81 10.44 16.75
CA ILE A 183 -19.74 10.82 17.68
C ILE A 183 -20.30 11.69 18.83
N PRO A 184 -19.90 11.44 20.09
CA PRO A 184 -20.20 12.33 21.20
C PRO A 184 -19.46 13.67 21.03
N TRP A 185 -20.21 14.77 20.94
CA TRP A 185 -19.67 16.13 20.77
C TRP A 185 -19.58 16.91 22.08
N GLU A 186 -19.56 16.22 23.21
CA GLU A 186 -19.40 16.85 24.52
C GLU A 186 -18.08 17.65 24.59
N LYS A 187 -18.08 18.73 25.36
CA LYS A 187 -16.95 19.67 25.46
C LYS A 187 -15.65 18.96 25.86
N ASP A 188 -15.74 17.99 26.77
CA ASP A 188 -14.57 17.30 27.34
C ASP A 188 -13.88 16.36 26.33
N PHE A 189 -14.62 15.85 25.33
CA PHE A 189 -14.10 14.94 24.31
C PHE A 189 -14.02 15.55 22.92
N ARG A 190 -14.47 16.80 22.73
CA ARG A 190 -14.57 17.48 21.42
C ARG A 190 -13.29 17.41 20.58
N PHE A 191 -12.12 17.54 21.20
CA PHE A 191 -10.84 17.41 20.49
C PHE A 191 -10.63 15.99 19.95
N LEU A 192 -10.84 14.97 20.78
CA LEU A 192 -10.72 13.56 20.37
C LEU A 192 -11.75 13.19 19.31
N SER A 193 -12.97 13.73 19.42
CA SER A 193 -14.03 13.60 18.43
C SER A 193 -13.63 14.17 17.06
N LEU A 194 -12.96 15.32 17.04
CA LEU A 194 -12.38 15.88 15.81
C LEU A 194 -11.24 15.03 15.27
N CYS A 195 -10.32 14.59 16.13
CA CYS A 195 -9.22 13.71 15.73
C CYS A 195 -9.73 12.41 15.12
N HIS A 196 -10.78 11.82 15.69
CA HIS A 196 -11.46 10.64 15.16
C HIS A 196 -12.11 10.93 13.81
N LEU A 197 -12.87 12.02 13.68
CA LEU A 197 -13.53 12.36 12.42
C LEU A 197 -12.50 12.56 11.28
N PHE A 198 -11.44 13.35 11.52
CA PHE A 198 -10.38 13.54 10.52
C PHE A 198 -9.64 12.24 10.23
N GLY A 199 -9.29 11.47 11.27
CA GLY A 199 -8.63 10.18 11.14
C GLY A 199 -9.47 9.15 10.37
N ALA A 200 -10.79 9.19 10.54
CA ALA A 200 -11.71 8.30 9.85
C ALA A 200 -11.96 8.73 8.41
N VAL A 201 -11.90 10.03 8.07
CA VAL A 201 -12.19 10.53 6.71
C VAL A 201 -10.95 10.57 5.80
N ALA A 202 -9.77 10.84 6.35
CA ALA A 202 -8.59 11.17 5.56
C ALA A 202 -8.09 10.07 4.59
N PRO A 203 -8.06 8.76 4.94
CA PRO A 203 -7.59 7.72 4.01
C PRO A 203 -8.38 7.69 2.71
N TRP A 204 -9.70 7.86 2.81
CA TRP A 204 -10.60 7.83 1.67
C TRP A 204 -10.37 8.98 0.71
N CYS A 205 -10.25 10.19 1.26
CA CYS A 205 -10.01 11.38 0.46
C CYS A 205 -8.65 11.29 -0.25
N GLY A 206 -7.61 10.89 0.46
CA GLY A 206 -6.27 10.74 -0.11
C GLY A 206 -6.24 9.71 -1.23
N SER A 207 -6.80 8.53 -0.96
CA SER A 207 -6.85 7.43 -1.90
C SER A 207 -7.71 7.70 -3.13
N PHE A 208 -8.92 8.24 -2.93
CA PHE A 208 -9.82 8.59 -4.03
C PHE A 208 -9.17 9.60 -4.98
N VAL A 209 -8.54 10.65 -4.43
CA VAL A 209 -7.83 11.66 -5.23
C VAL A 209 -6.66 11.03 -5.99
N TYR A 210 -5.87 10.18 -5.33
CA TYR A 210 -4.75 9.50 -6.00
C TYR A 210 -5.23 8.61 -7.14
N HIS A 211 -6.10 7.64 -6.87
CA HIS A 211 -6.55 6.68 -7.89
C HIS A 211 -7.34 7.33 -9.02
N LEU A 212 -8.09 8.40 -8.75
CA LEU A 212 -8.79 9.12 -9.80
C LEU A 212 -7.82 9.85 -10.75
N PHE A 213 -6.77 10.46 -10.20
CA PHE A 213 -5.89 11.38 -10.94
C PHE A 213 -4.48 10.86 -11.24
N MET A 214 -4.13 9.63 -10.86
CA MET A 214 -2.79 9.06 -11.06
C MET A 214 -2.35 9.01 -12.54
N ASN A 215 -3.30 8.98 -13.49
CA ASN A 215 -3.04 8.98 -14.93
C ASN A 215 -3.00 10.40 -15.54
N LEU A 216 -2.92 11.46 -14.73
CA LEU A 216 -2.81 12.83 -15.25
C LEU A 216 -1.58 12.99 -16.17
N GLU A 217 -1.78 13.57 -17.35
CA GLU A 217 -0.74 13.84 -18.36
C GLU A 217 0.33 14.88 -17.93
N LYS A 218 0.34 15.30 -16.66
CA LYS A 218 1.26 16.30 -16.09
C LYS A 218 2.60 15.72 -15.63
N GLY A 219 2.84 14.44 -15.86
CA GLY A 219 4.12 13.77 -15.60
C GLY A 219 4.26 13.13 -14.22
N GLU A 220 5.43 12.49 -14.04
CA GLU A 220 5.75 11.64 -12.89
C GLU A 220 5.77 12.39 -11.54
N ASP A 221 6.16 13.67 -11.53
CA ASP A 221 6.16 14.49 -10.32
C ASP A 221 4.75 14.63 -9.71
N VAL A 222 3.73 14.79 -10.56
CA VAL A 222 2.34 14.89 -10.11
C VAL A 222 1.87 13.55 -9.57
N TYR A 223 2.22 12.45 -10.23
CA TYR A 223 1.94 11.10 -9.75
C TYR A 223 2.50 10.87 -8.33
N TYR A 224 3.77 11.20 -8.07
CA TYR A 224 4.34 11.03 -6.73
C TYR A 224 3.74 11.98 -5.69
N ARG A 225 3.35 13.20 -6.06
CA ARG A 225 2.63 14.10 -5.14
C ARG A 225 1.27 13.53 -4.76
N LEU A 226 0.53 12.98 -5.71
CA LEU A 226 -0.75 12.30 -5.46
C LEU A 226 -0.55 11.06 -4.58
N LEU A 227 0.49 10.26 -4.84
CA LEU A 227 0.84 9.10 -4.00
C LEU A 227 1.19 9.54 -2.56
N LYS A 228 1.90 10.66 -2.39
CA LYS A 228 2.15 11.22 -1.05
C LYS A 228 0.87 11.68 -0.36
N ILE A 229 -0.11 12.20 -1.09
CA ILE A 229 -1.43 12.58 -0.55
C ILE A 229 -2.18 11.33 -0.05
N ASP A 230 -2.14 10.21 -0.79
CA ASP A 230 -2.71 8.93 -0.33
C ASP A 230 -2.04 8.45 0.97
N MET A 231 -0.70 8.43 0.99
CA MET A 231 0.08 8.08 2.19
C MET A 231 -0.19 9.02 3.37
N LEU A 232 -0.41 10.31 3.11
CA LEU A 232 -0.80 11.28 4.13
C LEU A 232 -2.18 10.93 4.72
N GLY A 233 -3.13 10.48 3.90
CA GLY A 233 -4.43 10.01 4.35
C GLY A 233 -4.32 8.87 5.37
N ILE A 234 -3.50 7.86 5.06
CA ILE A 234 -3.20 6.75 5.99
C ILE A 234 -2.53 7.28 7.26
N TRP A 235 -1.56 8.19 7.13
CA TRP A 235 -0.89 8.77 8.28
C TRP A 235 -1.86 9.54 9.20
N VAL A 236 -2.79 10.33 8.66
CA VAL A 236 -3.78 11.06 9.48
C VAL A 236 -4.66 10.09 10.26
N SER A 237 -5.07 8.98 9.65
CA SER A 237 -5.82 7.91 10.33
C SER A 237 -5.00 7.26 11.45
N GLN A 238 -3.76 6.86 11.16
CA GLN A 238 -2.90 6.21 12.14
C GLN A 238 -2.46 7.17 13.26
N SER A 239 -2.31 8.46 13.00
CA SER A 239 -1.93 9.45 14.02
C SER A 239 -3.15 9.94 14.79
N PHE A 240 -3.94 10.83 14.19
CA PHE A 240 -5.10 11.45 14.84
C PHE A 240 -6.20 10.44 15.17
N GLY A 241 -6.50 9.51 14.26
CA GLY A 241 -7.53 8.49 14.48
C GLY A 241 -7.22 7.52 15.63
N ALA A 242 -5.95 7.35 16.00
CA ALA A 242 -5.54 6.52 17.13
C ALA A 242 -5.55 7.24 18.49
N LEU A 243 -5.59 8.58 18.50
CA LEU A 243 -5.56 9.36 19.75
C LEU A 243 -6.70 9.04 20.72
N PRO A 244 -7.96 8.78 20.29
CA PRO A 244 -9.02 8.34 21.19
C PRO A 244 -8.66 7.06 21.93
N MET A 245 -8.21 6.03 21.20
CA MET A 245 -7.82 4.73 21.77
C MET A 245 -6.68 4.88 22.78
N ILE A 246 -5.64 5.65 22.44
CA ILE A 246 -4.49 5.86 23.31
C ILE A 246 -4.89 6.63 24.57
N THR A 247 -5.74 7.65 24.41
CA THR A 247 -6.24 8.45 25.54
C THR A 247 -7.10 7.61 26.48
N ALA A 248 -7.98 6.76 25.93
CA ALA A 248 -8.81 5.84 26.70
C ALA A 248 -7.95 4.82 27.47
N THR A 249 -6.93 4.27 26.80
CA THR A 249 -5.99 3.33 27.42
C THR A 249 -5.28 3.96 28.62
N CYS A 250 -4.81 5.20 28.48
CA CYS A 250 -4.08 5.90 29.53
C CYS A 250 -4.99 6.73 30.46
N TYR A 251 -6.31 6.61 30.36
CA TYR A 251 -7.25 7.53 31.01
C TYR A 251 -7.09 7.59 32.53
N CYS A 252 -6.91 6.43 33.18
CA CYS A 252 -6.74 6.30 34.62
C CYS A 252 -5.29 6.35 35.12
N LEU A 253 -4.32 6.59 34.23
CA LEU A 253 -2.94 6.82 34.66
C LEU A 253 -2.80 8.20 35.29
N SER A 254 -1.76 8.38 36.10
CA SER A 254 -1.41 9.71 36.60
C SER A 254 -1.13 10.66 35.43
N SER A 255 -1.42 11.95 35.62
CA SER A 255 -1.32 12.96 34.56
C SER A 255 0.06 12.95 33.87
N LYS A 256 1.14 12.71 34.64
CA LYS A 256 2.51 12.60 34.12
C LYS A 256 2.63 11.46 33.09
N TRP A 257 2.26 10.23 33.47
CA TRP A 257 2.37 9.06 32.58
C TRP A 257 1.43 9.15 31.39
N LYS A 258 0.19 9.62 31.58
CA LYS A 258 -0.78 9.84 30.50
C LYS A 258 -0.20 10.74 29.41
N TRP A 259 0.31 11.92 29.78
CA TRP A 259 0.86 12.85 28.80
C TRP A 259 2.18 12.35 28.19
N MET A 260 3.03 11.68 28.95
CA MET A 260 4.23 11.04 28.40
C MET A 260 3.89 10.04 27.29
N THR A 261 2.90 9.17 27.50
CA THR A 261 2.47 8.20 26.49
C THR A 261 1.90 8.89 25.25
N ILE A 262 1.03 9.88 25.42
CA ILE A 262 0.44 10.63 24.29
C ILE A 262 1.53 11.36 23.49
N ILE A 263 2.46 12.06 24.16
CA ILE A 263 3.55 12.78 23.51
C ILE A 263 4.48 11.81 22.77
N ALA A 264 4.86 10.70 23.40
CA ALA A 264 5.69 9.67 22.76
C ALA A 264 5.03 9.16 21.47
N TYR A 265 3.72 8.89 21.50
CA TYR A 265 2.98 8.48 20.32
C TYR A 265 2.98 9.53 19.20
N CYS A 266 2.75 10.80 19.56
CA CYS A 266 2.79 11.91 18.61
C CYS A 266 4.17 12.03 17.96
N LEU A 267 5.26 11.89 18.72
CA LEU A 267 6.63 11.93 18.19
C LEU A 267 6.91 10.76 17.23
N LEU A 268 6.49 9.54 17.58
CA LEU A 268 6.59 8.38 16.68
C LEU A 268 5.75 8.56 15.42
N SER A 269 4.59 9.20 15.54
CA SER A 269 3.73 9.53 14.39
C SER A 269 4.38 10.57 13.48
N ILE A 270 5.01 11.61 14.03
CA ILE A 270 5.75 12.62 13.24
C ILE A 270 6.94 11.98 12.53
N TRP A 271 7.67 11.10 13.21
CA TRP A 271 8.75 10.33 12.59
C TRP A 271 8.24 9.46 11.44
N GLY A 272 7.09 8.79 11.64
CA GLY A 272 6.43 8.01 10.59
C GLY A 272 6.03 8.86 9.39
N LEU A 273 5.52 10.08 9.60
CA LEU A 273 5.21 11.03 8.52
C LEU A 273 6.47 11.38 7.72
N TYR A 274 7.56 11.72 8.41
CA TYR A 274 8.82 12.04 7.76
C TYR A 274 9.28 10.88 6.87
N LYS A 275 9.24 9.64 7.38
CA LYS A 275 9.57 8.44 6.59
C LYS A 275 8.60 8.25 5.41
N ALA A 276 7.30 8.45 5.59
CA ALA A 276 6.31 8.32 4.52
C ALA A 276 6.55 9.34 3.38
N MET A 277 6.90 10.59 3.71
CA MET A 277 7.08 11.67 2.73
C MET A 277 8.43 11.63 2.00
N THR A 278 9.42 10.94 2.57
CA THR A 278 10.79 10.81 2.04
C THR A 278 11.10 9.44 1.46
N ALA A 279 10.20 8.47 1.59
CA ALA A 279 10.42 7.10 1.13
C ALA A 279 10.62 7.02 -0.39
N VAL A 280 11.74 6.44 -0.78
CA VAL A 280 12.11 6.24 -2.19
C VAL A 280 11.58 4.90 -2.67
N SER A 281 11.69 3.86 -1.82
CA SER A 281 11.24 2.51 -2.17
C SER A 281 9.82 2.18 -1.68
N PRO A 282 9.12 1.23 -2.34
CA PRO A 282 7.85 0.70 -1.83
C PRO A 282 7.98 0.07 -0.43
N TRP A 283 9.12 -0.54 -0.10
CA TRP A 283 9.36 -1.15 1.20
C TRP A 283 9.51 -0.11 2.31
N GLU A 284 10.22 0.98 2.05
CA GLU A 284 10.31 2.11 2.99
C GLU A 284 8.93 2.72 3.27
N ARG A 285 8.08 2.85 2.24
CA ARG A 285 6.69 3.30 2.40
C ARG A 285 5.88 2.36 3.30
N ARG A 286 6.07 1.05 3.18
CA ARG A 286 5.34 0.05 4.01
C ARG A 286 5.80 0.04 5.47
N LEU A 287 7.08 0.31 5.73
CA LEU A 287 7.66 0.26 7.09
C LEU A 287 7.52 1.56 7.88
N CYS A 288 7.08 2.67 7.25
CA CYS A 288 7.06 3.99 7.90
C CYS A 288 6.16 4.06 9.16
N PHE A 289 5.15 3.19 9.26
CA PHE A 289 4.23 3.16 10.41
C PHE A 289 4.53 2.05 11.43
N LEU A 290 5.64 1.33 11.28
CA LEU A 290 5.97 0.19 12.15
C LEU A 290 6.08 0.58 13.63
N LEU A 291 6.75 1.71 13.93
CA LEU A 291 6.93 2.17 15.31
C LEU A 291 5.61 2.60 16.00
N PRO A 292 4.79 3.51 15.44
CA PRO A 292 3.50 3.85 16.06
C PRO A 292 2.56 2.63 16.14
N PHE A 293 2.58 1.74 15.14
CA PHE A 293 1.83 0.49 15.19
C PHE A 293 2.28 -0.43 16.34
N THR A 294 3.59 -0.59 16.53
CA THR A 294 4.15 -1.40 17.62
C THR A 294 3.74 -0.85 18.99
N MET A 295 3.79 0.47 19.16
CA MET A 295 3.33 1.11 20.40
C MET A 295 1.84 0.83 20.66
N ARG A 296 0.98 0.95 19.63
CA ARG A 296 -0.45 0.60 19.73
C ARG A 296 -0.65 -0.87 20.12
N ALA A 297 0.12 -1.78 19.54
CA ALA A 297 0.06 -3.20 19.87
C ALA A 297 0.41 -3.46 21.34
N ILE A 298 1.47 -2.83 21.86
CA ILE A 298 1.86 -2.92 23.28
C ILE A 298 0.77 -2.39 24.21
N LEU A 299 0.17 -1.24 23.86
CA LEU A 299 -0.94 -0.66 24.62
C LEU A 299 -2.16 -1.58 24.63
N THR A 300 -2.50 -2.15 23.47
CA THR A 300 -3.60 -3.11 23.32
C THR A 300 -3.38 -4.37 24.16
N LEU A 301 -2.17 -4.94 24.13
CA LEU A 301 -1.81 -6.07 24.98
C LEU A 301 -1.95 -5.71 26.47
N SER A 302 -1.53 -4.51 26.86
CA SER A 302 -1.66 -4.03 28.24
C SER A 302 -3.12 -3.89 28.68
N ARG A 303 -4.03 -3.49 27.78
CA ARG A 303 -5.49 -3.50 28.01
C ARG A 303 -6.02 -4.92 28.19
N THR A 304 -5.54 -5.89 27.42
CA THR A 304 -5.94 -7.31 27.54
C THR A 304 -5.60 -7.88 28.91
N PHE A 305 -4.44 -7.53 29.46
CA PHE A 305 -4.05 -7.89 30.83
C PHE A 305 -4.72 -7.02 31.92
N ARG A 306 -5.63 -6.12 31.55
CA ARG A 306 -6.34 -5.19 32.45
C ARG A 306 -5.40 -4.34 33.32
N ARG A 307 -4.19 -4.04 32.82
CA ARG A 307 -3.22 -3.18 33.49
C ARG A 307 -3.51 -1.69 33.26
N LEU A 308 -4.14 -1.38 32.13
CA LEU A 308 -4.48 -0.04 31.67
C LEU A 308 -6.00 0.08 31.48
N GLY A 309 -6.47 1.31 31.26
CA GLY A 309 -7.90 1.62 31.08
C GLY A 309 -8.43 1.26 29.68
N GLY A 310 -9.64 1.73 29.39
CA GLY A 310 -10.37 1.52 28.14
C GLY A 310 -11.47 0.47 28.25
N SER A 311 -12.44 0.54 27.33
CA SER A 311 -13.56 -0.39 27.28
C SER A 311 -13.08 -1.81 26.96
N PRO A 312 -13.54 -2.84 27.70
CA PRO A 312 -13.37 -4.24 27.32
C PRO A 312 -14.08 -4.58 26.00
N GLU A 313 -15.24 -3.98 25.75
CA GLU A 313 -16.03 -4.18 24.52
C GLU A 313 -15.28 -3.65 23.28
N ALA A 314 -14.50 -2.57 23.44
CA ALA A 314 -13.66 -2.03 22.38
C ALA A 314 -12.54 -2.98 21.93
N LEU A 315 -12.05 -3.89 22.80
CA LEU A 315 -10.87 -4.72 22.51
C LEU A 315 -11.01 -5.56 21.24
N THR A 316 -12.17 -6.17 21.03
CA THR A 316 -12.43 -6.98 19.83
C THR A 316 -12.24 -6.15 18.57
N HIS A 317 -12.76 -4.92 18.58
CA HIS A 317 -12.62 -4.00 17.46
C HIS A 317 -11.20 -3.45 17.31
N VAL A 318 -10.47 -3.24 18.43
CA VAL A 318 -9.07 -2.83 18.40
C VAL A 318 -8.18 -3.92 17.79
N TYR A 319 -8.37 -5.19 18.16
CA TYR A 319 -7.66 -6.30 17.52
C TYR A 319 -8.05 -6.46 16.05
N LEU A 320 -9.34 -6.39 15.75
CA LEU A 320 -9.84 -6.56 14.39
C LEU A 320 -9.25 -5.52 13.44
N GLN A 321 -9.23 -4.23 13.81
CA GLN A 321 -8.63 -3.18 12.96
C GLN A 321 -7.15 -3.44 12.66
N ASP A 322 -6.37 -3.92 13.63
CA ASP A 322 -4.92 -4.12 13.47
C ASP A 322 -4.65 -5.36 12.62
N VAL A 323 -5.35 -6.46 12.90
CA VAL A 323 -5.21 -7.72 12.17
C VAL A 323 -5.60 -7.53 10.71
N VAL A 324 -6.74 -6.89 10.41
CA VAL A 324 -7.17 -6.70 9.02
C VAL A 324 -6.30 -5.69 8.28
N SER A 325 -5.75 -4.68 8.97
CA SER A 325 -4.79 -3.74 8.37
C SER A 325 -3.49 -4.43 7.99
N VAL A 326 -2.93 -5.26 8.88
CA VAL A 326 -1.72 -6.05 8.60
C VAL A 326 -1.98 -7.06 7.48
N ALA A 327 -3.12 -7.75 7.51
CA ALA A 327 -3.50 -8.70 6.47
C ALA A 327 -3.64 -8.01 5.11
N GLY A 328 -4.32 -6.86 5.03
CA GLY A 328 -4.45 -6.10 3.79
C GLY A 328 -3.11 -5.59 3.26
N GLY A 329 -2.27 -5.05 4.14
CA GLY A 329 -0.91 -4.63 3.79
C GLY A 329 -0.05 -5.78 3.26
N ALA A 330 -0.15 -6.97 3.85
CA ALA A 330 0.55 -8.17 3.42
C ALA A 330 0.04 -8.67 2.06
N ILE A 331 -1.29 -8.75 1.87
CA ILE A 331 -1.93 -9.12 0.59
C ILE A 331 -1.43 -8.21 -0.53
N GLY A 332 -1.50 -6.89 -0.32
CA GLY A 332 -1.01 -5.89 -1.27
C GLY A 332 0.53 -5.88 -1.44
N ALA A 333 1.31 -6.44 -0.51
CA ALA A 333 2.76 -6.59 -0.66
C ALA A 333 3.15 -7.81 -1.50
N MET A 334 2.38 -8.88 -1.34
CA MET A 334 2.63 -10.14 -2.03
C MET A 334 2.00 -10.18 -3.43
N HIS A 335 1.16 -9.20 -3.78
CA HIS A 335 0.39 -9.13 -5.02
C HIS A 335 -0.48 -10.37 -5.24
N ILE A 336 -1.13 -10.85 -4.18
CA ILE A 336 -2.02 -12.03 -4.23
C ILE A 336 -3.47 -11.53 -4.30
N PRO A 337 -4.32 -12.06 -5.21
CA PRO A 337 -4.15 -13.29 -6.00
C PRO A 337 -3.61 -13.11 -7.43
N GLU A 338 -3.41 -11.88 -7.92
CA GLU A 338 -2.99 -11.62 -9.30
C GLU A 338 -1.65 -12.27 -9.66
N LYS A 339 -0.76 -12.44 -8.68
CA LYS A 339 0.49 -13.20 -8.84
C LYS A 339 0.25 -14.67 -9.19
N TRP A 340 -0.81 -15.28 -8.68
CA TRP A 340 -1.18 -16.66 -8.99
C TRP A 340 -1.97 -16.77 -10.30
N PHE A 341 -2.70 -15.72 -10.66
CA PHE A 341 -3.53 -15.68 -11.86
C PHE A 341 -3.32 -14.40 -12.68
N PRO A 342 -2.12 -14.20 -13.28
CA PRO A 342 -1.81 -12.97 -14.00
C PRO A 342 -2.81 -12.72 -15.13
N GLY A 343 -3.28 -11.48 -15.29
CA GLY A 343 -4.25 -11.11 -16.32
C GLY A 343 -5.71 -11.46 -16.02
N ARG A 344 -6.01 -12.32 -15.03
CA ARG A 344 -7.40 -12.78 -14.77
C ARG A 344 -8.20 -11.89 -13.83
N VAL A 345 -7.50 -11.16 -12.96
CA VAL A 345 -8.09 -10.29 -11.92
C VAL A 345 -7.66 -8.83 -12.11
N ASP A 346 -7.35 -8.44 -13.35
CA ASP A 346 -6.84 -7.10 -13.67
C ASP A 346 -7.81 -5.98 -13.28
N LEU A 347 -9.11 -6.26 -13.44
CA LEU A 347 -10.18 -5.27 -13.25
C LEU A 347 -10.79 -5.28 -11.85
N TYR A 348 -10.79 -6.43 -11.18
CA TYR A 348 -11.42 -6.63 -9.89
C TYR A 348 -10.79 -7.82 -9.15
N PHE A 349 -10.86 -7.82 -7.82
CA PHE A 349 -10.26 -8.82 -6.92
C PHE A 349 -8.73 -8.95 -7.00
N ASN A 350 -8.01 -7.99 -7.58
CA ASN A 350 -6.57 -7.90 -7.35
C ASN A 350 -6.26 -7.51 -5.90
N SER A 351 -5.02 -7.71 -5.48
CA SER A 351 -4.54 -7.48 -4.12
C SER A 351 -4.80 -6.05 -3.64
N HIS A 352 -4.69 -5.06 -4.52
CA HIS A 352 -4.92 -3.65 -4.18
C HIS A 352 -6.39 -3.39 -3.87
N ASN A 353 -7.32 -3.95 -4.66
CA ASN A 353 -8.75 -3.90 -4.37
C ASN A 353 -9.07 -4.52 -3.00
N ILE A 354 -8.48 -5.70 -2.72
CA ILE A 354 -8.70 -6.41 -1.46
C ILE A 354 -8.16 -5.59 -0.28
N MET A 355 -6.96 -5.03 -0.43
CA MET A 355 -6.36 -4.14 0.57
C MET A 355 -7.28 -2.95 0.86
N HIS A 356 -7.82 -2.29 -0.17
CA HIS A 356 -8.75 -1.17 -0.01
C HIS A 356 -10.00 -1.55 0.79
N ILE A 357 -10.59 -2.72 0.51
CA ILE A 357 -11.75 -3.24 1.25
C ILE A 357 -11.38 -3.55 2.71
N LEU A 358 -10.21 -4.13 2.96
CA LEU A 358 -9.76 -4.42 4.33
C LEU A 358 -9.49 -3.14 5.14
N VAL A 359 -9.00 -2.08 4.50
CA VAL A 359 -8.89 -0.75 5.12
C VAL A 359 -10.27 -0.22 5.52
N VAL A 360 -11.32 -0.47 4.74
CA VAL A 360 -12.71 -0.11 5.12
C VAL A 360 -13.13 -0.77 6.41
N ILE A 361 -12.91 -2.08 6.51
CA ILE A 361 -13.24 -2.88 7.69
C ILE A 361 -12.42 -2.42 8.89
N ALA A 362 -11.15 -2.06 8.69
CA ALA A 362 -10.29 -1.53 9.74
C ALA A 362 -10.82 -0.20 10.29
N VAL A 363 -11.14 0.76 9.43
CA VAL A 363 -11.64 2.08 9.84
C VAL A 363 -13.03 1.98 10.49
N TYR A 364 -13.89 1.08 10.01
CA TYR A 364 -15.17 0.79 10.66
C TYR A 364 -14.96 0.24 12.09
N SER A 365 -14.04 -0.71 12.24
CA SER A 365 -13.69 -1.27 13.56
C SER A 365 -13.07 -0.22 14.47
N MET A 366 -12.20 0.65 13.95
CA MET A 366 -11.68 1.81 14.65
C MET A 366 -12.81 2.71 15.17
N HIS A 367 -13.84 2.96 14.35
CA HIS A 367 -15.00 3.74 14.78
C HIS A 367 -15.76 3.08 15.93
N GLN A 368 -16.06 1.77 15.84
CA GLN A 368 -16.74 1.05 16.91
C GLN A 368 -15.94 1.04 18.23
N ALA A 369 -14.63 0.84 18.14
CA ALA A 369 -13.73 0.92 19.30
C ALA A 369 -13.75 2.30 19.94
N THR A 370 -13.67 3.37 19.15
CA THR A 370 -13.68 4.76 19.64
C THR A 370 -14.99 5.10 20.35
N ILE A 371 -16.15 4.72 19.80
CA ILE A 371 -17.45 4.97 20.45
C ILE A 371 -17.52 4.25 21.81
N SER A 372 -17.14 2.97 21.84
CA SER A 372 -17.09 2.18 23.07
C SER A 372 -16.14 2.79 24.12
N ASP A 373 -14.98 3.29 23.68
CA ASP A 373 -14.01 3.95 24.54
C ASP A 373 -14.50 5.30 25.07
N PHE A 374 -15.24 6.08 24.28
CA PHE A 374 -15.87 7.32 24.76
C PHE A 374 -16.95 7.05 25.81
N GLU A 375 -17.82 6.05 25.56
CA GLU A 375 -18.83 5.65 26.53
C GLU A 375 -18.22 5.14 27.84
N TRP A 376 -17.10 4.43 27.75
CA TRP A 376 -16.37 3.99 28.94
C TRP A 376 -15.74 5.17 29.68
N MET A 377 -15.07 6.09 28.99
CA MET A 377 -14.44 7.26 29.61
C MET A 377 -15.45 8.20 30.28
N SER A 378 -16.69 8.31 29.77
CA SER A 378 -17.72 9.14 30.40
C SER A 378 -18.27 8.55 31.71
N LYS A 379 -18.12 7.23 31.91
CA LYS A 379 -18.60 6.50 33.10
C LYS A 379 -17.49 6.10 34.06
N ALA A 380 -16.24 6.06 33.60
CA ALA A 380 -15.11 5.53 34.35
C ALA A 380 -14.79 6.37 35.59
N GLN A 381 -14.72 5.72 36.75
CA GLN A 381 -14.19 6.29 37.99
C GLN A 381 -12.78 5.75 38.23
N CYS A 382 -11.77 6.57 37.93
CA CYS A 382 -10.39 6.20 38.17
C CYS A 382 -10.07 6.33 39.67
N ASN A 383 -10.04 5.21 40.39
CA ASN A 383 -9.58 5.18 41.77
C ASN A 383 -8.06 5.46 41.80
N LEU A 384 -7.70 6.72 42.03
CA LEU A 384 -6.33 7.23 42.11
C LEU A 384 -5.47 6.54 43.19
N ASN A 385 -6.06 5.71 44.05
CA ASN A 385 -5.37 5.06 45.17
C ASN A 385 -4.81 3.66 44.85
N ASN A 386 -5.15 3.03 43.71
CA ASN A 386 -4.70 1.67 43.38
C ASN A 386 -3.63 1.60 42.27
N ALA A 387 -3.30 2.70 41.60
CA ALA A 387 -2.26 2.72 40.57
C ALA A 387 -0.84 2.85 41.16
N SER A 388 -0.72 3.43 42.36
CA SER A 388 0.54 3.50 43.11
C SER A 388 0.97 2.10 43.59
N SER A 389 0.01 1.28 44.02
CA SER A 389 0.27 -0.07 44.56
C SER A 389 0.59 -1.12 43.50
N ALA A 390 0.13 -0.96 42.26
CA ALA A 390 0.47 -1.89 41.16
C ALA A 390 1.90 -1.69 40.62
N ILE A 391 2.45 -0.48 40.75
CA ILE A 391 3.84 -0.18 40.34
C ILE A 391 4.81 -0.50 41.48
N ASP A 392 4.46 -0.23 42.74
CA ASP A 392 5.31 -0.58 43.90
C ASP A 392 5.47 -2.10 44.07
N MET A 393 4.43 -2.90 43.80
CA MET A 393 4.56 -4.37 43.85
C MET A 393 5.55 -4.96 42.83
N THR A 394 5.92 -4.21 41.78
CA THR A 394 6.91 -4.67 40.79
C THR A 394 8.33 -4.22 41.14
N ILE A 395 8.49 -3.19 41.97
CA ILE A 395 9.80 -2.68 42.41
C ILE A 395 10.31 -3.45 43.63
N ASP A 396 9.43 -3.85 44.56
CA ASP A 396 9.84 -4.64 45.72
C ASP A 396 10.25 -6.08 45.35
N ALA A 397 9.67 -6.66 44.29
CA ALA A 397 10.07 -7.98 43.79
C ALA A 397 11.48 -8.01 43.16
N HIS A 398 12.09 -6.86 42.89
CA HIS A 398 13.45 -6.77 42.33
C HIS A 398 14.54 -6.46 43.38
N ASN A 399 14.15 -6.17 44.62
CA ASN A 399 15.07 -5.93 45.74
C ASN A 399 15.22 -7.12 46.70
N GLU A 400 14.52 -8.25 46.46
CA GLU A 400 14.66 -9.50 47.22
C GLU A 400 15.21 -10.68 46.38
N LEU A 401 16.13 -10.42 45.45
CA LEU A 401 16.92 -11.45 44.76
C LEU A 401 18.42 -11.20 44.85
#